data_AF-A0AA36B8C1-F1
#
_entry.id   AF-A0AA36B8C1-F1
#
_cell.length_a   1.000
_cell.length_b   1.000
_cell.length_c   1.000
_cell.angle_alpha   90.00
_cell.angle_beta   90.00
_cell.angle_gamma   90.00
#
_symmetry.space_group_name_H-M   'P 1'
#
loop_
_entity.id
_entity.type
_entity.pdbx_description
1 polymer ?
#
loop_
_entity_poly.entity_id
_entity_poly.type
_entity_poly.pdbx_seq_one_letter_code
_entity_poly.pdbx_strand_id
1 'polypeptide(L)'
;MTDIPQNLKEKLADLDRSLTNLEESFTPMLSKSQIEIQSEFTPLEQAKLNLVAVYAMNSLFWAYLNTCGLEPLGKGVKTELDRVRTYMNRVKEIEDKAKAPRLNSDAAKRFVRNALWQSAHKKSQPGSSKAEADQDRPVEAPPPKKKKKLIKKKSKKGKHPK
;
A
#
# COMPACT_ATOMS: atom_id res chain seq x y z
N MET A 1 -33.43 -41.31 28.97
CA MET A 1 -33.09 -40.25 28.00
C MET A 1 -31.94 -39.48 28.60
N THR A 2 -30.72 -39.73 28.16
CA THR A 2 -29.51 -39.08 28.72
C THR A 2 -29.54 -37.60 28.34
N ASP A 3 -29.56 -36.73 29.35
CA ASP A 3 -29.52 -35.28 29.14
C ASP A 3 -28.19 -34.88 28.50
N ILE A 4 -28.24 -33.94 27.56
CA ILE A 4 -27.07 -33.50 26.81
C ILE A 4 -26.14 -32.75 27.79
N PRO A 5 -24.81 -33.04 27.82
CA PRO A 5 -23.89 -32.38 28.74
C PRO A 5 -23.92 -30.86 28.59
N GLN A 6 -23.90 -30.13 29.71
CA GLN A 6 -24.01 -28.66 29.71
C GLN A 6 -22.92 -27.99 28.86
N ASN A 7 -21.68 -28.48 28.91
CA ASN A 7 -20.59 -27.95 28.09
C ASN A 7 -20.87 -28.05 26.57
N LEU A 8 -21.62 -29.06 26.14
CA LEU A 8 -21.98 -29.23 24.73
C LEU A 8 -23.11 -28.27 24.33
N LYS A 9 -24.08 -28.04 25.23
CA LYS A 9 -25.14 -27.05 25.04
C LYS A 9 -24.56 -25.64 24.87
N GLU A 10 -23.57 -25.28 25.68
CA GLU A 10 -22.87 -24.00 25.58
C GLU A 10 -22.12 -23.85 24.24
N LYS A 11 -21.34 -24.86 23.84
CA LYS A 11 -20.64 -24.85 22.53
C LYS A 11 -21.59 -24.73 21.34
N LEU A 12 -22.76 -25.37 21.43
CA LEU A 12 -23.77 -25.28 20.39
C LEU A 12 -24.39 -23.88 20.32
N ALA A 13 -24.69 -23.27 21.47
CA ALA A 13 -25.19 -21.90 21.54
C ALA A 13 -24.16 -20.88 21.00
N ASP A 14 -22.87 -21.09 21.29
CA ASP A 14 -21.79 -20.26 20.75
C ASP A 14 -21.67 -20.39 19.23
N LEU A 15 -21.80 -21.62 18.70
CA LEU A 15 -21.80 -21.87 17.26
C LEU A 15 -22.98 -21.19 16.57
N ASP A 16 -24.19 -21.36 17.11
CA ASP A 16 -25.41 -20.74 16.60
C ASP A 16 -25.28 -19.21 16.53
N ARG A 17 -24.86 -18.58 17.65
CA ARG A 17 -24.59 -17.14 17.70
C ARG A 17 -23.55 -16.69 16.68
N SER A 18 -22.50 -17.49 16.48
CA SER A 18 -21.45 -17.20 15.50
C SER A 18 -21.98 -17.28 14.07
N LEU A 19 -22.87 -18.23 13.77
CA LEU A 19 -23.53 -18.35 12.46
C LEU A 19 -24.51 -17.20 12.21
N THR A 20 -25.32 -16.81 13.18
CA THR A 20 -26.22 -15.65 13.07
C THR A 20 -25.44 -14.37 12.75
N ASN A 21 -24.36 -14.10 13.50
CA ASN A 21 -23.51 -12.94 13.24
C ASN A 21 -22.90 -12.97 11.82
N LEU A 22 -22.55 -14.16 11.32
CA LEU A 22 -22.00 -14.34 9.99
C LEU A 22 -23.04 -14.05 8.91
N GLU A 23 -24.27 -14.56 9.06
CA GLU A 23 -25.39 -14.33 8.14
C GLU A 23 -25.75 -12.83 8.06
N GLU A 24 -25.82 -12.15 9.20
CA GLU A 24 -26.04 -10.71 9.27
C GLU A 24 -24.94 -9.94 8.51
N SER A 25 -23.68 -10.35 8.67
CA SER A 25 -22.54 -9.71 7.98
C SER A 25 -22.57 -9.90 6.46
N PHE A 26 -23.09 -11.03 5.98
CA PHE A 26 -23.20 -11.34 4.54
C PHE A 26 -24.47 -10.81 3.89
N THR A 27 -25.51 -10.50 4.68
CA THR A 27 -26.79 -9.95 4.20
C THR A 27 -26.65 -8.85 3.13
N PRO A 28 -25.82 -7.79 3.31
CA PRO A 28 -25.68 -6.75 2.30
C PRO A 28 -25.08 -7.26 0.98
N MET A 29 -24.20 -8.26 1.03
CA MET A 29 -23.60 -8.87 -0.15
C MET A 29 -24.58 -9.82 -0.85
N LEU A 30 -25.39 -10.57 -0.10
CA LEU A 30 -26.34 -11.54 -0.65
C LEU A 30 -27.63 -10.89 -1.20
N SER A 31 -27.96 -9.68 -0.73
CA SER A 31 -29.17 -8.96 -1.11
C SER A 31 -29.04 -8.19 -2.42
N LYS A 32 -27.81 -7.85 -2.85
CA LYS A 32 -27.54 -7.13 -4.10
C LYS A 32 -27.17 -8.10 -5.22
N SER A 33 -27.43 -7.71 -6.47
CA SER A 33 -26.93 -8.48 -7.60
C SER A 33 -25.40 -8.36 -7.72
N GLN A 34 -24.74 -9.41 -8.20
CA GLN A 34 -23.28 -9.38 -8.31
C GLN A 34 -22.80 -8.29 -9.29
N ILE A 35 -23.61 -7.94 -10.29
CA ILE A 35 -23.30 -6.86 -11.24
C ILE A 35 -23.31 -5.50 -10.54
N GLU A 36 -24.29 -5.25 -9.67
CA GLU A 36 -24.36 -4.01 -8.88
C GLU A 36 -23.14 -3.87 -7.97
N ILE A 37 -22.79 -4.93 -7.24
CA ILE A 37 -21.61 -4.94 -6.36
C ILE A 37 -20.34 -4.61 -7.17
N GLN A 38 -20.15 -5.24 -8.34
CA GLN A 38 -18.97 -5.00 -9.16
C GLN A 38 -18.88 -3.58 -9.70
N SER A 39 -20.02 -2.92 -9.93
CA SER A 39 -20.04 -1.53 -10.40
C SER A 39 -19.66 -0.50 -9.33
N GLU A 40 -19.83 -0.84 -8.04
CA GLU A 40 -19.55 0.05 -6.90
C GLU A 40 -18.06 0.06 -6.50
N PHE A 41 -17.30 -0.98 -6.86
CA PHE A 41 -15.92 -1.19 -6.38
C PHE A 41 -14.87 -1.01 -7.47
N THR A 42 -13.68 -0.55 -7.06
CA THR A 42 -12.50 -0.61 -7.93
C THR A 42 -12.08 -2.07 -8.19
N PRO A 43 -11.36 -2.38 -9.28
CA PRO A 43 -10.91 -3.75 -9.55
C PRO A 43 -10.10 -4.38 -8.41
N LEU A 44 -9.36 -3.57 -7.65
CA LEU A 44 -8.57 -4.01 -6.50
C LEU A 44 -9.48 -4.37 -5.31
N GLU A 45 -10.49 -3.55 -5.02
CA GLU A 45 -11.47 -3.82 -3.97
C GLU A 45 -12.33 -5.05 -4.30
N GLN A 46 -12.72 -5.20 -5.56
CA GLN A 46 -13.42 -6.38 -6.06
C GLN A 46 -12.58 -7.65 -5.86
N ALA A 47 -11.27 -7.60 -6.15
CA ALA A 47 -10.37 -8.72 -5.91
C ALA A 47 -10.29 -9.09 -4.42
N LYS A 48 -10.24 -8.10 -3.52
CA LYS A 48 -10.27 -8.33 -2.06
C LYS A 48 -11.58 -8.96 -1.62
N LEU A 49 -12.72 -8.43 -2.06
CA LEU A 49 -14.04 -8.95 -1.73
C LEU A 49 -14.17 -10.41 -2.15
N ASN A 50 -13.79 -10.73 -3.40
CA ASN A 50 -13.82 -12.10 -3.91
C ASN A 50 -12.89 -13.04 -3.12
N LEU A 51 -11.70 -12.58 -2.71
CA LEU A 51 -10.79 -13.38 -1.91
C LEU A 51 -11.35 -13.68 -0.52
N VAL A 52 -11.98 -12.70 0.13
CA VAL A 52 -12.63 -12.90 1.43
C VAL A 52 -13.83 -13.83 1.29
N ALA A 53 -14.63 -13.70 0.23
CA ALA A 53 -15.76 -14.60 -0.04
C ALA A 53 -15.30 -16.05 -0.22
N VAL A 54 -14.25 -16.30 -1.03
CA VAL A 54 -13.70 -17.64 -1.22
C VAL A 54 -13.07 -18.18 0.07
N TYR A 55 -12.40 -17.35 0.85
CA TYR A 55 -11.89 -17.74 2.17
C TYR A 55 -13.03 -18.19 3.11
N ALA A 56 -14.11 -17.42 3.16
CA ALA A 56 -15.28 -17.72 3.99
C ALA A 56 -15.96 -19.02 3.54
N MET A 57 -16.19 -19.21 2.24
CA MET A 57 -16.77 -20.45 1.70
C MET A 57 -15.94 -21.68 2.06
N ASN A 58 -14.61 -21.63 1.89
CA ASN A 58 -13.74 -22.74 2.26
C ASN A 58 -13.73 -23.00 3.78
N SER A 59 -13.79 -21.95 4.59
CA SER A 59 -13.83 -22.07 6.05
C SER A 59 -15.15 -22.67 6.54
N LEU A 60 -16.28 -22.28 5.93
CA LEU A 60 -17.59 -22.86 6.20
C LEU A 60 -17.68 -24.31 5.75
N PHE A 61 -17.09 -24.63 4.59
CA PHE A 61 -17.03 -26.02 4.12
C PHE A 61 -16.19 -26.89 5.08
N TRP A 62 -15.08 -26.37 5.60
CA TRP A 62 -14.31 -27.03 6.65
C TRP A 62 -15.14 -27.28 7.91
N ALA A 63 -15.86 -26.25 8.39
CA ALA A 63 -16.75 -26.36 9.54
C ALA A 63 -17.86 -27.41 9.32
N TYR A 64 -18.45 -27.44 8.12
CA TYR A 64 -19.44 -28.44 7.72
C TYR A 64 -18.90 -29.88 7.76
N LEU A 65 -17.69 -30.12 7.25
CA LEU A 65 -17.08 -31.45 7.32
C LEU A 65 -16.91 -31.90 8.78
N ASN A 66 -16.46 -30.99 9.66
CA ASN A 66 -16.33 -31.28 11.09
C ASN A 66 -17.66 -31.61 11.75
N THR A 67 -18.75 -30.93 11.41
CA THR A 67 -20.08 -31.23 12.00
C THR A 67 -20.65 -32.55 11.52
N CYS A 68 -20.30 -32.99 10.31
CA CYS A 68 -20.62 -34.33 9.81
C CYS A 68 -19.74 -35.44 10.40
N GLY A 69 -18.76 -35.11 11.24
CA GLY A 69 -17.78 -36.08 11.76
C GLY A 69 -16.84 -36.63 10.69
N LEU A 70 -16.78 -35.99 9.52
CA LEU A 70 -15.84 -36.31 8.45
C LEU A 70 -14.52 -35.60 8.76
N GLU A 71 -13.44 -36.37 8.86
CA GLU A 71 -12.13 -35.79 9.09
C GLU A 71 -11.77 -34.87 7.90
N PRO A 72 -11.54 -33.56 8.10
CA PRO A 72 -11.18 -32.65 7.01
C PRO A 72 -9.74 -32.87 6.53
N LEU A 73 -9.06 -33.95 6.93
CA LEU A 73 -7.68 -34.31 6.59
C LEU A 73 -7.45 -34.70 5.12
N GLY A 74 -8.42 -34.43 4.24
CA GLY A 74 -8.19 -34.43 2.81
C GLY A 74 -7.25 -33.30 2.36
N LYS A 75 -6.51 -33.52 1.27
CA LYS A 75 -5.66 -32.48 0.65
C LYS A 75 -6.48 -31.29 0.12
N GLY A 76 -7.79 -31.42 -0.10
CA GLY A 76 -8.63 -30.43 -0.78
C GLY A 76 -8.70 -29.08 -0.05
N VAL A 77 -9.32 -29.04 1.13
CA VAL A 77 -9.60 -27.77 1.85
C VAL A 77 -8.31 -27.01 2.19
N LYS A 78 -7.28 -27.72 2.65
CA LYS A 78 -5.99 -27.11 2.97
C LYS A 78 -5.31 -26.50 1.73
N THR A 79 -5.33 -27.20 0.60
CA THR A 79 -4.79 -26.69 -0.66
C THR A 79 -5.53 -25.42 -1.10
N GLU A 80 -6.85 -25.40 -0.95
CA GLU A 80 -7.65 -24.23 -1.29
C GLU A 80 -7.36 -23.03 -0.37
N LEU A 81 -7.14 -23.25 0.93
CA LEU A 81 -6.70 -22.20 1.86
C LEU A 81 -5.31 -21.65 1.51
N ASP A 82 -4.36 -22.52 1.17
CA ASP A 82 -3.02 -22.11 0.74
C ASP A 82 -3.07 -21.32 -0.58
N ARG A 83 -3.96 -21.70 -1.49
CA ARG A 83 -4.22 -20.97 -2.74
C ARG A 83 -4.77 -19.57 -2.46
N VAL A 84 -5.78 -19.46 -1.59
CA VAL A 84 -6.34 -18.15 -1.17
C VAL A 84 -5.26 -17.27 -0.54
N ARG A 85 -4.44 -17.81 0.36
CA ARG A 85 -3.32 -17.08 0.99
C ARG A 85 -2.33 -16.54 -0.05
N THR A 86 -2.01 -17.34 -1.07
CA THR A 86 -1.12 -16.94 -2.17
C THR A 86 -1.68 -15.72 -2.90
N TYR A 87 -2.97 -15.71 -3.21
CA TYR A 87 -3.61 -14.58 -3.89
C TYR A 87 -3.78 -13.35 -2.97
N MET A 88 -4.04 -13.52 -1.68
CA MET A 88 -4.05 -12.41 -0.72
C MET A 88 -2.67 -11.73 -0.64
N ASN A 89 -1.59 -12.51 -0.61
CA ASN A 89 -0.23 -11.98 -0.67
C ASN A 89 0.01 -11.22 -1.98
N ARG A 90 -0.51 -11.72 -3.11
CA ARG A 90 -0.39 -11.04 -4.39
C ARG A 90 -1.11 -9.70 -4.42
N VAL A 91 -2.32 -9.61 -3.85
CA VAL A 91 -3.04 -8.34 -3.69
C VAL A 91 -2.20 -7.38 -2.85
N LYS A 92 -1.68 -7.83 -1.71
CA LYS A 92 -0.81 -7.04 -0.85
C LYS A 92 0.42 -6.50 -1.57
N GLU A 93 1.10 -7.33 -2.36
CA GLU A 93 2.24 -6.90 -3.20
C GLU A 93 1.85 -5.79 -4.19
N ILE A 94 0.65 -5.87 -4.79
CA ILE A 94 0.16 -4.85 -5.73
C ILE A 94 -0.08 -3.53 -4.99
N GLU A 95 -0.66 -3.58 -3.80
CA GLU A 95 -0.88 -2.40 -2.96
C GLU A 95 0.42 -1.75 -2.51
N ASP A 96 1.39 -2.56 -2.11
CA ASP A 96 2.69 -2.08 -1.66
C ASP A 96 3.49 -1.49 -2.83
N LYS A 97 3.40 -2.09 -4.02
CA LYS A 97 3.98 -1.52 -5.26
C LYS A 97 3.37 -0.17 -5.62
N ALA A 98 2.07 0.03 -5.36
CA ALA A 98 1.43 1.32 -5.61
C ALA A 98 1.97 2.43 -4.68
N LYS A 99 2.43 2.07 -3.47
CA LYS A 99 3.02 2.98 -2.48
C LYS A 99 4.53 3.18 -2.64
N ALA A 100 5.19 2.38 -3.47
CA ALA A 100 6.65 2.42 -3.62
C ALA A 100 7.13 3.74 -4.24
N PRO A 101 8.28 4.29 -3.79
CA PRO A 101 8.84 5.51 -4.35
C PRO A 101 9.18 5.32 -5.83
N ARG A 102 8.73 6.27 -6.66
CA ARG A 102 9.00 6.27 -8.10
C ARG A 102 10.29 7.04 -8.39
N LEU A 103 11.18 6.44 -9.20
CA LEU A 103 12.35 7.13 -9.71
C LEU A 103 11.94 8.27 -10.65
N ASN A 104 12.47 9.47 -10.41
CA ASN A 104 12.30 10.58 -11.33
C ASN A 104 13.22 10.38 -12.54
N SER A 105 12.68 9.81 -13.61
CA SER A 105 13.41 9.50 -14.84
C SER A 105 13.97 10.74 -15.53
N ASP A 106 13.33 11.90 -15.40
CA ASP A 106 13.84 13.16 -15.94
C ASP A 106 15.08 13.65 -15.17
N ALA A 107 15.02 13.61 -13.83
CA ALA A 107 16.19 13.93 -13.00
C ALA A 107 17.36 12.97 -13.28
N ALA A 108 17.10 11.67 -13.39
CA ALA A 108 18.12 10.68 -13.76
C ALA A 108 18.78 11.01 -15.11
N LYS A 109 18.00 11.36 -16.14
CA LYS A 109 18.51 11.80 -17.46
C LYS A 109 19.39 13.05 -17.34
N ARG A 110 19.02 14.01 -16.48
CA ARG A 110 19.83 15.23 -16.23
C ARG A 110 21.17 14.88 -15.58
N PHE A 111 21.17 13.99 -14.58
CA PHE A 111 22.41 13.53 -13.94
C PHE A 111 23.35 12.84 -14.94
N VAL A 112 22.83 11.93 -15.75
CA VAL A 112 23.62 11.24 -16.78
C VAL A 112 24.17 12.22 -17.81
N ARG A 113 23.34 13.14 -18.34
CA ARG A 113 23.78 14.14 -19.31
C ARG A 113 24.88 15.04 -18.76
N ASN A 114 24.73 15.51 -17.51
CA ASN A 114 25.73 16.34 -16.87
C ASN A 114 27.05 15.59 -16.65
N ALA A 115 26.98 14.34 -16.18
CA ALA A 115 28.17 13.49 -16.00
C ALA A 115 28.91 13.26 -17.32
N LEU A 116 28.20 12.97 -18.41
CA LEU A 116 28.81 12.82 -19.74
C LEU A 116 29.44 14.12 -20.26
N TRP A 117 28.75 15.25 -20.07
CA TRP A 117 29.26 16.56 -20.46
C TRP A 117 30.55 16.93 -19.71
N GLN A 118 30.59 16.73 -18.39
CA GLN A 118 31.78 16.95 -17.56
C GLN A 118 32.93 16.02 -17.97
N SER A 119 32.63 14.76 -18.28
CA SER A 119 33.61 13.77 -18.73
C SER A 119 34.26 14.17 -20.06
N ALA A 120 33.46 14.71 -21.00
CA ALA A 120 33.96 15.22 -22.28
C ALA A 120 34.82 16.48 -22.10
N HIS A 121 34.40 17.42 -21.24
CA HIS A 121 35.16 18.64 -20.97
C HIS A 121 36.45 18.39 -20.18
N LYS A 122 36.50 17.36 -19.33
CA LYS A 122 37.72 16.93 -18.63
C LYS A 122 38.75 16.32 -19.58
N LYS A 123 38.33 15.76 -20.72
CA LYS A 123 39.23 15.21 -21.76
C LYS A 123 39.73 16.27 -22.74
N SER A 124 38.99 17.36 -22.94
CA SER A 124 39.37 18.45 -23.86
C SER A 124 40.18 19.58 -23.23
N GLN A 125 40.40 19.55 -21.91
CA GLN A 125 41.27 20.48 -21.18
C GLN A 125 42.49 19.74 -20.61
N PRO A 126 43.65 19.73 -21.31
CA PRO A 126 44.88 19.22 -20.74
C PRO A 126 45.44 20.28 -19.77
N GLY A 127 45.15 20.17 -18.47
CA GLY A 127 45.74 21.09 -17.49
C GLY A 127 45.16 21.21 -16.07
N SER A 128 44.18 20.42 -15.63
CA SER A 128 43.73 20.47 -14.23
C SER A 128 43.51 19.08 -13.60
N SER A 129 44.60 18.32 -13.51
CA SER A 129 44.72 17.29 -12.48
C SER A 129 44.98 17.94 -11.13
N LYS A 130 43.94 18.09 -10.30
CA LYS A 130 44.10 17.88 -8.86
C LYS A 130 43.10 16.80 -8.45
N ALA A 131 43.67 15.66 -8.07
CA ALA A 131 42.96 14.63 -7.35
C ALA A 131 42.61 15.16 -5.96
N GLU A 132 41.37 15.00 -5.57
CA GLU A 132 41.01 15.01 -4.16
C GLU A 132 39.90 13.96 -4.01
N ALA A 133 40.33 12.77 -3.60
CA ALA A 133 39.46 11.81 -2.97
C ALA A 133 39.17 12.38 -1.58
N ASP A 134 37.94 12.82 -1.33
CA ASP A 134 37.51 13.22 0.00
C ASP A 134 36.55 12.17 0.55
N GLN A 135 37.04 11.48 1.58
CA GLN A 135 36.29 10.63 2.49
C GLN A 135 35.37 11.50 3.34
N ASP A 136 34.26 10.91 3.81
CA ASP A 136 33.46 11.28 4.98
C ASP A 136 33.58 12.72 5.53
N ARG A 137 32.45 13.46 5.55
CA ARG A 137 31.99 14.27 6.70
C ARG A 137 30.55 14.81 6.50
N PRO A 138 29.84 15.21 7.59
CA PRO A 138 28.41 14.98 7.76
C PRO A 138 27.56 16.15 7.28
N VAL A 139 26.26 15.85 7.15
CA VAL A 139 25.17 16.77 6.80
C VAL A 139 25.11 17.97 7.76
N GLU A 140 25.34 19.19 7.28
CA GLU A 140 24.93 20.40 8.00
C GLU A 140 24.42 21.53 7.06
N ALA A 141 23.23 22.02 7.43
CA ALA A 141 22.35 23.14 7.04
C ALA A 141 22.67 24.11 5.84
N PRO A 142 21.63 24.70 5.19
CA PRO A 142 21.78 25.55 4.01
C PRO A 142 22.27 26.98 4.33
N PRO A 143 22.97 27.67 3.39
CA PRO A 143 23.56 28.99 3.64
C PRO A 143 22.57 30.17 3.46
N PRO A 144 22.89 31.37 3.99
CA PRO A 144 21.92 32.43 4.26
C PRO A 144 21.60 33.33 3.05
N LYS A 145 20.38 33.91 3.07
CA LYS A 145 19.83 34.83 2.06
C LYS A 145 20.67 36.12 1.95
N LYS A 146 21.12 36.46 0.74
CA LYS A 146 21.83 37.72 0.41
C LYS A 146 20.91 38.94 0.63
N LYS A 147 21.35 39.89 1.47
CA LYS A 147 20.70 41.18 1.72
C LYS A 147 20.73 42.06 0.45
N LYS A 148 19.56 42.53 -0.02
CA LYS A 148 19.45 43.56 -1.07
C LYS A 148 19.97 44.90 -0.54
N LYS A 149 20.94 45.51 -1.21
CA LYS A 149 21.40 46.89 -0.93
C LYS A 149 20.28 47.88 -1.30
N LEU A 150 19.86 48.66 -0.31
CA LEU A 150 18.92 49.77 -0.44
C LEU A 150 19.64 50.98 -1.05
N ILE A 151 19.26 51.39 -2.26
CA ILE A 151 19.71 52.66 -2.87
C ILE A 151 18.80 53.78 -2.32
N LYS A 152 19.35 54.63 -1.45
CA LYS A 152 18.72 55.89 -1.01
C LYS A 152 18.65 56.87 -2.19
N LYS A 153 17.45 57.21 -2.67
CA LYS A 153 17.22 58.46 -3.43
C LYS A 153 16.66 59.52 -2.48
N LYS A 154 17.39 60.64 -2.39
CA LYS A 154 17.10 61.79 -1.54
C LYS A 154 15.79 62.48 -1.94
N SER A 155 15.04 62.88 -0.91
CA SER A 155 13.91 63.80 -0.94
C SER A 155 14.32 65.21 -1.37
N LYS A 156 13.51 65.87 -2.20
CA LYS A 156 13.42 67.35 -2.27
C LYS A 156 11.95 67.77 -2.30
N LYS A 157 11.57 68.53 -1.27
CA LYS A 157 10.30 69.22 -1.00
C LYS A 157 9.84 70.15 -2.14
N GLY A 158 8.52 70.35 -2.23
CA GLY A 158 7.88 71.52 -2.85
C GLY A 158 6.42 71.23 -3.26
N LYS A 159 5.44 71.23 -2.34
CA LYS A 159 4.56 72.36 -1.94
C LYS A 159 3.39 72.59 -2.94
N HIS A 160 2.18 72.20 -2.52
CA HIS A 160 0.85 72.67 -2.98
C HIS A 160 0.76 74.21 -3.03
N PRO A 161 -0.27 74.87 -3.62
CA PRO A 161 -1.69 74.48 -3.80
C PRO A 161 -2.22 74.88 -5.22
N LYS A 162 -3.50 74.92 -5.63
CA LYS A 162 -4.85 74.85 -5.05
C LYS A 162 -5.72 74.04 -6.01
#